data_AF-A4V703-F1
#
_entry.id   AF-A4V703-F1
#
_cell.length_a   1.000
_cell.length_b   1.000
_cell.length_c   1.000
_cell.angle_alpha   90.00
_cell.angle_beta   90.00
_cell.angle_gamma   90.00
#
_symmetry.space_group_name_H-M   'P 1'
#
loop_
_entity.id
_entity.type
_entity.pdbx_description
1 polymer ?
#
loop_
_entity_poly.entity_id
_entity_poly.type
_entity_poly.pdbx_seq_one_letter_code
_entity_poly.pdbx_strand_id
1 'polypeptide(L)'
;MSKYISGNWGHIFEADERERMTRIVIDAESQKLVFAQIQRIRSMDSTYSEASHHEMADLEESLLDANAELFNDPVGFGLITTDAIPEWAANLA
;
A
#
# COMPACT_ATOMS: atom_id res chain seq x y z
N MET A 1 -12.85 -12.32 -9.77
CA MET A 1 -11.44 -12.35 -10.20
C MET A 1 -10.86 -11.17 -9.48
N SER A 2 -10.19 -11.38 -8.35
CA SER A 2 -9.80 -10.28 -7.48
C SER A 2 -8.94 -9.30 -8.24
N LYS A 3 -9.44 -8.07 -8.38
CA LYS A 3 -8.78 -7.03 -9.17
C LYS A 3 -7.71 -6.30 -8.39
N TYR A 4 -7.91 -6.16 -7.08
CA TYR A 4 -7.04 -5.37 -6.23
C TYR A 4 -6.62 -6.15 -4.99
N ILE A 5 -5.38 -5.95 -4.58
CA ILE A 5 -4.85 -6.33 -3.27
C ILE A 5 -4.78 -5.04 -2.46
N SER A 6 -5.33 -5.03 -1.26
CA SER A 6 -5.30 -3.85 -0.40
C SER A 6 -5.13 -4.21 1.07
N GLY A 7 -4.60 -3.28 1.85
CA GLY A 7 -4.39 -3.50 3.28
C GLY A 7 -3.48 -2.46 3.89
N ASN A 8 -3.06 -2.72 5.13
CA ASN A 8 -2.08 -1.89 5.82
C ASN A 8 -0.68 -2.48 5.62
N TRP A 9 0.30 -1.64 5.41
CA TRP A 9 1.69 -2.02 5.21
C TRP A 9 2.64 -1.09 5.98
N GLY A 10 3.48 -1.65 6.84
CA GLY A 10 4.51 -0.90 7.55
C GLY A 10 5.71 -0.67 6.64
N HIS A 11 6.10 0.60 6.44
CA HIS A 11 7.26 0.92 5.61
C HIS A 11 8.16 1.97 6.26
N ILE A 12 9.47 1.77 6.17
CA ILE A 12 10.48 2.76 6.59
C ILE A 12 10.97 3.45 5.32
N PHE A 13 10.50 4.67 5.07
CA PHE A 13 10.97 5.47 3.95
C PHE A 13 12.41 5.93 4.20
N GLU A 14 13.22 6.06 3.14
CA GLU A 14 14.62 6.48 3.26
C GLU A 14 14.77 7.84 3.98
N ALA A 15 13.80 8.74 3.79
CA ALA A 15 13.76 10.05 4.43
C ALA A 15 13.30 10.04 5.90
N ASP A 16 12.91 8.88 6.43
CA ASP A 16 12.33 8.71 7.74
C ASP A 16 13.19 7.84 8.65
N GLU A 17 13.39 8.27 9.90
CA GLU A 17 14.07 7.47 10.92
C GLU A 17 13.17 6.36 11.50
N ARG A 18 11.92 6.28 11.06
CA ARG A 18 10.83 5.57 11.75
C ARG A 18 9.83 4.99 10.74
N GLU A 19 9.45 3.73 10.95
CA GLU A 19 8.37 3.05 10.21
C GLU A 19 7.07 3.87 10.22
N ARG A 20 6.45 4.05 9.06
CA ARG A 20 5.13 4.65 8.96
C ARG A 20 4.14 3.58 8.53
N MET A 21 2.94 3.64 9.10
CA MET A 21 1.85 2.82 8.61
C MET A 21 1.37 3.39 7.29
N THR A 22 1.25 2.54 6.29
CA THR A 22 0.74 2.89 4.97
C THR A 22 -0.50 2.05 4.67
N ARG A 23 -1.39 2.56 3.84
CA ARG A 23 -2.51 1.84 3.25
C ARG A 23 -2.23 1.72 1.77
N ILE A 24 -2.19 0.51 1.25
CA ILE A 24 -1.79 0.26 -0.13
C ILE A 24 -2.94 -0.35 -0.93
N VAL A 25 -2.98 -0.02 -2.22
CA VAL A 25 -3.82 -0.66 -3.22
C VAL A 25 -2.92 -1.05 -4.38
N ILE A 26 -2.86 -2.34 -4.65
CA ILE A 26 -2.09 -2.94 -5.73
C ILE A 26 -3.07 -3.52 -6.72
N ASP A 27 -2.86 -3.27 -8.00
CA ASP A 27 -3.57 -3.94 -9.08
C ASP A 27 -3.03 -5.35 -9.24
N ALA A 28 -3.87 -6.36 -9.03
CA ALA A 28 -3.46 -7.76 -9.05
C ALA A 28 -3.15 -8.25 -10.48
N GLU A 29 -3.77 -7.64 -11.51
CA GLU A 29 -3.54 -7.99 -12.92
C GLU A 29 -2.18 -7.49 -13.41
N SER A 30 -1.86 -6.23 -13.11
CA SER A 30 -0.64 -5.55 -13.53
C SER A 30 0.51 -5.71 -12.53
N GLN A 31 0.21 -6.17 -11.31
CA GLN A 31 1.14 -6.29 -10.19
C GLN A 31 1.84 -4.97 -9.85
N LYS A 32 1.06 -3.88 -9.82
CA LYS A 32 1.58 -2.51 -9.60
C LYS A 32 0.88 -1.81 -8.46
N LEU A 33 1.62 -0.99 -7.72
CA LEU A 33 1.05 -0.14 -6.71
C LEU A 33 0.29 1.00 -7.40
N VAL A 34 -1.04 0.93 -7.38
CA VAL A 34 -1.90 1.94 -8.04
C VAL A 34 -2.27 3.08 -7.12
N PHE A 35 -2.26 2.86 -5.80
CA PHE A 35 -2.56 3.90 -4.82
C PHE A 35 -1.96 3.59 -3.46
N ALA A 36 -1.54 4.63 -2.73
CA ALA A 36 -1.13 4.48 -1.34
C ALA A 36 -1.46 5.73 -0.53
N GLN A 37 -1.76 5.53 0.75
CA GLN A 37 -1.82 6.58 1.75
C GLN A 37 -0.82 6.29 2.87
N ILE A 38 -0.23 7.35 3.41
CA ILE A 38 0.78 7.26 4.47
C ILE A 38 0.25 7.98 5.69
N GLN A 39 0.34 7.34 6.84
CA GLN A 39 0.01 7.95 8.11
C GLN A 39 1.08 9.01 8.46
N ARG A 40 0.72 10.29 8.36
CA ARG A 40 1.64 11.40 8.64
C ARG A 40 1.94 11.52 10.14
N ILE A 41 0.99 11.17 11.02
CA ILE A 41 1.15 11.17 12.47
C ILE A 41 0.75 9.79 13.03
N ARG A 42 1.74 9.02 13.52
CA ARG A 42 1.55 7.65 14.04
C ARG A 42 0.40 7.49 15.06
N SER A 43 0.19 8.48 15.92
CA SER A 43 -0.84 8.42 16.97
C SER A 43 -2.24 8.82 16.49
N MET A 44 -2.42 9.22 15.23
CA MET A 44 -3.70 9.69 14.70
C MET A 44 -4.03 9.02 13.38
N ASP A 45 -5.05 8.17 13.36
CA ASP A 45 -5.53 7.52 12.15
C ASP A 45 -6.07 8.53 11.13
N SER A 46 -6.62 9.67 11.56
CA SER A 46 -7.12 10.72 10.65
C SER A 46 -6.04 11.45 9.84
N THR A 47 -4.77 11.04 9.94
CA THR A 47 -3.64 11.70 9.27
C THR A 47 -3.08 10.90 8.10
N TYR A 48 -3.81 9.89 7.62
CA TYR A 48 -3.53 9.32 6.31
C TYR A 48 -3.67 10.41 5.26
N SER A 49 -2.63 10.53 4.44
CA SER A 49 -2.64 11.40 3.27
C SER A 49 -2.04 10.64 2.11
N GLU A 50 -2.41 11.01 0.89
CA GLU A 50 -1.90 10.37 -0.31
C GLU A 50 -0.37 10.37 -0.32
N ALA A 51 0.19 9.24 -0.76
CA ALA A 51 1.61 9.10 -0.98
C ALA A 51 2.02 9.97 -2.18
N SER A 52 3.12 10.68 -2.04
CA SER A 52 3.74 11.41 -3.14
C SER A 52 4.30 10.43 -4.17
N HIS A 53 4.54 10.88 -5.41
CA HIS A 53 5.10 10.03 -6.46
C HIS A 53 6.42 9.34 -6.05
N HIS A 54 7.29 10.05 -5.31
CA HIS A 54 8.51 9.47 -4.75
C HIS A 54 8.24 8.40 -3.69
N GLU A 55 7.28 8.64 -2.79
CA GLU A 55 6.90 7.68 -1.74
C GLU A 55 6.23 6.44 -2.33
N MET A 56 5.45 6.60 -3.40
CA MET A 56 4.88 5.48 -4.14
C MET A 56 5.95 4.63 -4.81
N ALA A 57 6.95 5.25 -5.44
CA ALA A 57 8.04 4.51 -6.09
C ALA A 57 8.88 3.73 -5.06
N ASP A 58 9.17 4.35 -3.91
CA ASP A 58 9.91 3.73 -2.80
C ASP A 58 9.13 2.54 -2.18
N LEU A 59 7.82 2.71 -1.97
CA LEU A 59 6.92 1.64 -1.55
C LEU A 59 6.84 0.52 -2.57
N GLU A 60 6.68 0.87 -3.85
CA GLU A 60 6.57 -0.10 -4.94
C GLU A 60 7.85 -0.93 -5.05
N GLU A 61 9.03 -0.31 -5.01
CA GLU A 61 10.30 -1.04 -5.03
C GLU A 61 10.39 -1.99 -3.83
N SER A 62 10.08 -1.53 -2.61
CA SER A 62 10.13 -2.39 -1.42
C SER A 62 9.10 -3.52 -1.42
N LEU A 63 7.87 -3.24 -1.88
CA LEU A 63 6.79 -4.23 -1.97
C LEU A 63 7.08 -5.28 -3.05
N LEU A 64 7.44 -4.83 -4.26
CA LEU A 64 7.59 -5.71 -5.41
C LEU A 64 8.92 -6.46 -5.40
N ASP A 65 10.01 -5.79 -5.06
CA ASP A 65 11.35 -6.39 -5.11
C ASP A 65 11.60 -7.29 -3.90
N ALA A 66 11.28 -6.82 -2.69
CA ALA A 66 11.54 -7.58 -1.47
C ALA A 66 10.42 -8.58 -1.10
N ASN A 67 9.19 -8.39 -1.61
CA ASN A 67 8.03 -9.18 -1.20
C ASN A 67 7.20 -9.70 -2.39
N ALA A 68 7.85 -10.12 -3.48
CA ALA A 68 7.17 -10.71 -4.65
C ALA A 68 6.23 -11.89 -4.30
N GLU A 69 6.42 -12.55 -3.16
CA GLU A 69 5.52 -13.59 -2.65
C GLU A 69 4.14 -13.06 -2.22
N LEU A 70 3.98 -11.76 -1.98
CA LEU A 70 2.70 -11.13 -1.63
C LEU A 70 1.63 -11.36 -2.71
N PHE A 71 2.02 -11.54 -3.96
CA PHE A 71 1.11 -11.83 -5.06
C PHE A 71 0.57 -13.25 -5.04
N ASN A 72 1.33 -14.18 -4.46
CA ASN A 72 0.94 -15.58 -4.33
C ASN A 72 0.15 -15.83 -3.05
N ASP A 73 0.49 -15.13 -1.95
CA ASP A 73 -0.19 -15.26 -0.66
C ASP A 73 -0.40 -13.91 0.05
N PRO A 74 -1.29 -13.03 -0.47
CA PRO A 74 -1.52 -11.71 0.12
C PRO A 74 -2.03 -11.79 1.57
N VAL A 75 -2.76 -12.87 1.91
CA VAL A 75 -3.30 -13.09 3.25
C VAL A 75 -2.19 -13.34 4.28
N GLY A 76 -1.10 -14.02 3.91
CA GLY A 76 0.07 -14.22 4.78
C GLY A 76 0.77 -12.91 5.15
N PHE A 77 0.64 -11.89 4.31
CA PHE A 77 1.12 -10.53 4.55
C PHE A 77 0.09 -9.63 5.26
N GLY A 78 -1.06 -10.17 5.66
CA GLY A 78 -2.15 -9.40 6.27
C GLY A 78 -2.89 -8.49 5.29
N LEU A 79 -2.74 -8.74 3.98
CA LEU A 79 -3.47 -8.04 2.92
C LEU A 79 -4.73 -8.81 2.54
N ILE A 80 -5.67 -8.11 1.92
CA ILE A 80 -6.92 -8.69 1.41
C ILE A 80 -7.02 -8.51 -0.10
N THR A 81 -7.55 -9.52 -0.76
CA THR A 81 -7.90 -9.47 -2.18
C THR A 81 -9.36 -9.06 -2.34
N THR A 82 -9.63 -8.06 -3.16
CA THR A 82 -10.98 -7.49 -3.38
C THR A 82 -11.19 -7.21 -4.87
N ASP A 83 -12.43 -7.33 -5.33
CA ASP A 83 -12.83 -6.97 -6.70
C ASP A 83 -13.17 -5.46 -6.83
N ALA A 84 -13.14 -4.71 -5.72
CA ALA A 84 -13.46 -3.28 -5.65
C ALA A 84 -12.37 -2.48 -4.93
N ILE A 85 -12.18 -1.23 -5.36
CA ILE A 85 -11.29 -0.27 -4.70
C ILE A 85 -11.87 0.05 -3.30
N PRO A 86 -11.05 0.04 -2.24
CA PRO A 86 -11.51 0.40 -0.89
C PRO A 86 -12.07 1.83 -0.82
N GLU A 87 -13.06 2.08 0.03
CA GLU A 87 -13.70 3.41 0.16
C GLU A 87 -12.69 4.53 0.49
N TRP A 88 -11.65 4.23 1.26
CA TRP A 88 -10.59 5.19 1.59
C TRP A 88 -9.66 5.53 0.41
N ALA A 89 -9.69 4.72 -0.65
CA ALA A 89 -8.97 4.91 -1.91
C ALA A 89 -9.90 5.38 -3.04
N ALA A 90 -11.07 5.95 -2.72
CA ALA A 90 -12.03 6.41 -3.72
C ALA A 90 -11.48 7.44 -4.71
N ASN A 91 -10.39 8.15 -4.37
CA ASN A 91 -9.70 9.07 -5.28
C ASN A 91 -9.03 8.39 -6.49
N LEU A 92 -8.89 7.06 -6.46
CA LEU A 92 -8.34 6.28 -7.57
C LEU A 92 -9.36 6.10 -8.73
N ALA A 93 -10.65 6.35 -8.48
CA ALA A 93 -11.77 6.04 -9.39
C ALA A 93 -12.04 7.11 -10.47
#